data_AF-A0A8H9MT91-F1
#
_entry.id   AF-A0A8H9MT91-F1
#
_cell.length_a   1.000
_cell.length_b   1.000
_cell.length_c   1.000
_cell.angle_alpha   90.00
_cell.angle_beta   90.00
_cell.angle_gamma   90.00
#
_symmetry.space_group_name_H-M   'P 1'
#
loop_
_entity.id
_entity.type
_entity.pdbx_description
1 polymer ?
#
loop_
_entity_poly.entity_id
_entity_poly.type
_entity_poly.pdbx_seq_one_letter_code
_entity_poly.pdbx_strand_id
1 'polypeptide(L)'
;MTQEASTTELVSTDMAEQSQAVQMTDSIIGQCIVEFDVCPLKAPIKYNNKVYDCMIREREAVIRDRIHAEQWSIGEFESVYIDAVRAFFIADTCRFGVLEMNTTQENNFVRVTEAALTESTQLPVDCIVDSLAVKDYANVSHMLGKV
;
A
#
# COMPACT_ATOMS: atom_id res chain seq x y z
N MET A 1 -1.79 -66.96 20.86
CA MET A 1 -0.74 -65.96 21.11
C MET A 1 -0.45 -65.33 19.76
N THR A 2 -0.84 -64.10 19.44
CA THR A 2 -1.07 -62.92 20.29
C THR A 2 -2.06 -61.98 19.59
N GLN A 3 -2.93 -61.37 20.39
CA GLN A 3 -3.92 -60.35 20.05
C GLN A 3 -3.29 -58.97 19.81
N GLU A 4 -4.09 -58.11 19.15
CA GLU A 4 -4.23 -56.65 19.32
C GLU A 4 -3.08 -55.73 18.90
N ALA A 5 -3.35 -54.77 18.00
CA ALA A 5 -3.88 -53.47 18.41
C ALA A 5 -4.33 -52.65 17.20
N SER A 6 -5.59 -52.22 17.24
CA SER A 6 -6.13 -51.10 16.48
C SER A 6 -5.54 -49.80 17.04
N THR A 7 -5.09 -48.87 16.20
CA THR A 7 -4.84 -47.50 16.63
C THR A 7 -5.31 -46.54 15.56
N THR A 8 -6.40 -45.86 15.90
CA THR A 8 -6.96 -44.69 15.25
C THR A 8 -6.09 -43.49 15.62
N GLU A 9 -5.49 -42.81 14.66
CA GLU A 9 -4.92 -41.47 14.85
C GLU A 9 -5.41 -40.61 13.68
N LEU A 10 -6.51 -39.91 13.89
CA LEU A 10 -6.56 -38.51 14.31
C LEU A 10 -6.29 -37.57 13.13
N VAL A 11 -7.42 -37.23 12.51
CA VAL A 11 -7.70 -36.00 11.78
C VAL A 11 -6.89 -34.84 12.38
N SER A 12 -5.81 -34.47 11.71
CA SER A 12 -5.21 -33.15 11.86
C SER A 12 -5.67 -32.37 10.64
N THR A 13 -6.87 -31.79 10.77
CA THR A 13 -7.33 -30.72 9.90
C THR A 13 -6.41 -29.54 10.17
N ASP A 14 -5.24 -29.54 9.54
CA ASP A 14 -4.50 -28.31 9.37
C ASP A 14 -5.37 -27.44 8.48
N MET A 15 -6.15 -26.58 9.14
CA MET A 15 -6.69 -25.36 8.58
C MET A 15 -5.50 -24.53 8.13
N ALA A 16 -4.95 -24.91 6.98
CA ALA A 16 -4.28 -23.96 6.12
C ALA A 16 -5.36 -22.95 5.75
N GLU A 17 -5.43 -21.86 6.51
CA GLU A 17 -5.90 -20.57 6.03
C GLU A 17 -5.10 -20.29 4.76
N GLN A 18 -5.60 -20.83 3.65
CA GLN A 18 -5.26 -20.37 2.34
C GLN A 18 -5.89 -18.97 2.28
N SER A 19 -5.16 -17.98 2.78
CA SER A 19 -5.33 -16.59 2.38
C SER A 19 -5.15 -16.59 0.87
N GLN A 20 -6.25 -16.81 0.15
CA GLN A 20 -6.34 -16.52 -1.26
C GLN A 20 -5.92 -15.06 -1.37
N ALA A 21 -4.85 -14.80 -2.13
CA ALA A 21 -4.38 -13.45 -2.36
C ALA A 21 -5.56 -12.64 -2.91
N VAL A 22 -6.09 -11.74 -2.07
CA VAL A 22 -7.26 -10.94 -2.41
C VAL A 22 -6.88 -10.08 -3.63
N GLN A 23 -7.62 -10.23 -4.73
CA GLN A 23 -7.36 -9.43 -5.91
C GLN A 23 -7.64 -7.95 -5.59
N MET A 24 -6.63 -7.10 -5.73
CA MET A 24 -6.74 -5.69 -5.40
C MET A 24 -7.60 -4.93 -6.42
N THR A 25 -8.90 -4.85 -6.14
CA THR A 25 -9.89 -4.13 -6.98
C THR A 25 -10.00 -2.65 -6.58
N ASP A 26 -10.52 -1.82 -7.49
CA ASP A 26 -10.74 -0.38 -7.20
C ASP A 26 -11.68 -0.16 -6.01
N SER A 27 -12.63 -1.08 -5.78
CA SER A 27 -13.53 -1.02 -4.62
C SER A 27 -12.80 -1.26 -3.30
N ILE A 28 -11.87 -2.23 -3.28
CA ILE A 28 -11.07 -2.54 -2.09
C ILE A 28 -10.13 -1.39 -1.78
N ILE A 29 -9.43 -0.87 -2.81
CA ILE A 29 -8.56 0.31 -2.67
C ILE A 29 -9.35 1.51 -2.14
N GLY A 30 -10.55 1.75 -2.68
CA GLY A 30 -11.44 2.80 -2.21
C GLY A 30 -11.81 2.66 -0.73
N GLN A 31 -12.15 1.44 -0.28
CA GLN A 31 -12.42 1.17 1.14
C GLN A 31 -11.19 1.41 2.02
N CYS A 32 -10.02 0.93 1.61
CA CYS A 32 -8.77 1.17 2.34
C CYS A 32 -8.52 2.69 2.54
N ILE A 33 -8.71 3.49 1.49
CA ILE A 33 -8.47 4.94 1.57
C ILE A 33 -9.53 5.64 2.43
N VAL A 34 -10.81 5.32 2.22
CA VAL A 34 -11.92 6.02 2.87
C VAL A 34 -12.08 5.63 4.33
N GLU A 35 -11.92 4.35 4.66
CA GLU A 35 -12.19 3.84 6.01
C GLU A 35 -10.92 3.74 6.88
N PHE A 36 -9.74 3.57 6.28
CA PHE A 36 -8.50 3.26 7.01
C PHE A 36 -7.33 4.19 6.72
N ASP A 37 -7.47 5.18 5.82
CA ASP A 37 -6.39 6.10 5.42
C ASP A 37 -5.14 5.41 4.85
N VAL A 38 -5.31 4.21 4.29
CA VAL A 38 -4.26 3.46 3.61
C VAL A 38 -4.54 3.43 2.12
N CYS A 39 -3.54 3.71 1.29
CA CYS A 39 -3.60 3.63 -0.15
C CYS A 39 -2.76 2.43 -0.65
N PRO A 40 -3.39 1.28 -0.96
CA PRO A 40 -2.72 0.18 -1.63
C PRO A 40 -2.23 0.58 -3.02
N LEU A 41 -1.04 0.10 -3.39
CA LEU A 41 -0.41 0.29 -4.67
C LEU A 41 -0.76 -0.86 -5.61
N LYS A 42 -1.15 -0.56 -6.86
CA LYS A 42 -1.35 -1.61 -7.87
C LYS A 42 -0.04 -2.21 -8.34
N ALA A 43 1.01 -1.40 -8.38
CA ALA A 43 2.37 -1.83 -8.66
C ALA A 43 3.24 -1.65 -7.40
N PRO A 44 3.66 -2.74 -6.74
CA PRO A 44 4.55 -2.65 -5.60
C PRO A 44 5.91 -2.05 -5.96
N ILE A 45 6.44 -1.21 -5.08
CA ILE A 45 7.74 -0.57 -5.24
C ILE A 45 8.82 -1.45 -4.60
N LYS A 46 9.91 -1.72 -5.32
CA LYS A 46 11.03 -2.51 -4.80
C LYS A 46 12.19 -1.59 -4.44
N TYR A 47 12.61 -1.62 -3.18
CA TYR A 47 13.73 -0.81 -2.70
C TYR A 47 14.47 -1.52 -1.57
N ASN A 48 15.81 -1.53 -1.62
CA ASN A 48 16.67 -2.19 -0.62
C ASN A 48 16.27 -3.65 -0.29
N ASN A 49 15.99 -4.45 -1.32
CA ASN A 49 15.52 -5.84 -1.19
C ASN A 49 14.19 -6.01 -0.43
N LYS A 50 13.43 -4.93 -0.22
CA LYS A 50 12.07 -4.95 0.31
C LYS A 50 11.06 -4.55 -0.75
N VAL A 51 9.82 -4.98 -0.55
CA VAL A 51 8.67 -4.67 -1.41
C VAL A 51 7.70 -3.83 -0.59
N TYR A 52 7.30 -2.69 -1.13
CA TYR A 52 6.36 -1.76 -0.53
C TYR A 52 5.12 -1.72 -1.41
N ASP A 53 3.97 -2.11 -0.87
CA ASP A 53 2.71 -2.27 -1.61
C ASP A 53 1.57 -1.39 -1.08
N CYS A 54 1.84 -0.53 -0.10
CA CYS A 54 0.93 0.54 0.28
C CYS A 54 1.66 1.81 0.73
N MET A 55 0.88 2.88 0.85
CA MET A 55 1.30 4.12 1.48
C MET A 55 0.21 4.69 2.39
N ILE A 56 0.62 5.54 3.32
CA ILE A 56 -0.27 6.38 4.12
C ILE A 56 0.13 7.83 3.96
N ARG A 57 -0.81 8.74 4.20
CA ARG A 57 -0.52 10.15 4.41
C ARG A 57 0.08 10.33 5.80
N GLU A 58 1.34 10.77 5.88
CA GLU A 58 2.01 11.01 7.16
C GLU A 58 1.54 12.33 7.81
N ARG A 59 1.27 13.33 6.97
CA ARG A 59 0.81 14.65 7.39
C ARG A 59 -0.11 15.28 6.36
N GLU A 60 -0.90 16.25 6.78
CA GLU A 60 -1.72 17.03 5.87
C GLU A 60 -0.85 17.75 4.83
N ALA A 61 -1.31 17.71 3.58
CA ALA A 61 -0.65 18.38 2.46
C ALA A 61 -1.09 19.84 2.41
N VAL A 62 -0.14 20.76 2.34
CA VAL A 62 -0.40 22.20 2.25
C VAL A 62 0.13 22.78 0.93
N ILE A 63 -0.42 23.92 0.49
CA ILE A 63 0.01 24.59 -0.76
C ILE A 63 1.52 24.83 -0.79
N ARG A 64 2.13 25.08 0.38
CA ARG A 64 3.57 25.33 0.50
C ARG A 64 4.42 24.12 0.08
N ASP A 65 3.92 22.90 0.27
CA ASP A 65 4.64 21.68 -0.12
C ASP A 65 4.85 21.61 -1.63
N ARG A 66 3.85 22.08 -2.40
CA ARG A 66 3.97 22.18 -3.86
C ARG A 66 5.05 23.19 -4.27
N ILE A 67 5.12 24.33 -3.59
CA ILE A 67 6.14 25.36 -3.84
C ILE A 67 7.53 24.81 -3.54
N HIS A 68 7.69 24.10 -2.41
CA HIS A 68 8.97 23.47 -2.05
C HIS A 68 9.38 22.40 -3.07
N ALA A 69 8.44 21.58 -3.55
CA ALA A 69 8.71 20.56 -4.56
C ALA A 69 9.14 21.17 -5.91
N GLU A 70 8.54 22.29 -6.32
CA GLU A 70 8.96 23.02 -7.52
C GLU A 70 10.35 23.65 -7.36
N GLN A 71 10.64 24.24 -6.19
CA GLN A 71 11.97 24.77 -5.88
C GLN A 71 13.03 23.66 -5.89
N TRP A 72 12.72 22.49 -5.32
CA TRP A 72 13.60 21.32 -5.36
C TRP A 72 13.86 20.87 -6.80
N SER A 73 12.82 20.76 -7.64
CA SER A 73 12.99 20.38 -9.06
C SER A 73 13.91 21.35 -9.80
N ILE A 74 13.76 22.67 -9.57
CA ILE A 74 14.65 23.67 -10.17
C ILE A 74 16.08 23.50 -9.64
N GLY A 75 16.25 23.21 -8.35
CA GLY A 75 17.55 22.98 -7.73
C GLY A 75 18.29 21.76 -8.28
N GLU A 76 17.59 20.65 -8.50
CA GLU A 76 18.20 19.40 -8.99
C GLU A 76 18.37 19.35 -10.51
N PHE A 77 17.44 19.95 -11.27
CA PHE A 77 17.35 19.75 -12.72
C PHE A 77 17.37 21.06 -13.54
N GLU A 78 17.58 22.21 -12.91
CA GLU A 78 17.56 23.55 -13.54
C GLU A 78 16.23 23.92 -14.24
N SER A 79 15.19 23.12 -14.05
CA SER A 79 13.87 23.28 -14.67
C SER A 79 12.79 22.58 -13.83
N VAL A 80 11.53 22.91 -14.11
CA VAL A 80 10.38 22.29 -13.44
C VAL A 80 9.93 21.05 -14.22
N TYR A 81 10.20 19.88 -13.66
CA TYR A 81 9.70 18.60 -14.16
C TYR A 81 8.51 18.16 -13.32
N ILE A 82 7.32 18.11 -13.93
CA ILE A 82 6.07 17.85 -13.21
C ILE A 82 6.09 16.51 -12.45
N ASP A 83 6.68 15.48 -13.04
CA ASP A 83 6.75 14.16 -12.42
C ASP A 83 7.73 14.13 -11.23
N ALA A 84 8.84 14.86 -11.33
CA ALA A 84 9.78 15.05 -10.22
C ALA A 84 9.11 15.83 -9.07
N VAL A 85 8.36 16.88 -9.38
CA VAL A 85 7.59 17.65 -8.39
C VAL A 85 6.54 16.76 -7.70
N ARG A 86 5.81 15.94 -8.46
CA ARG A 86 4.83 14.99 -7.90
C ARG A 86 5.50 13.96 -7.00
N ALA A 87 6.60 13.36 -7.45
CA ALA A 87 7.29 12.34 -6.70
C ALA A 87 7.92 12.89 -5.42
N PHE A 88 8.53 14.08 -5.46
CA PHE A 88 9.02 14.77 -4.28
C PHE A 88 7.91 15.03 -3.28
N PHE A 89 6.78 15.55 -3.75
CA PHE A 89 5.63 15.81 -2.91
C PHE A 89 5.12 14.55 -2.20
N ILE A 90 5.05 13.42 -2.92
CA ILE A 90 4.68 12.13 -2.33
C ILE A 90 5.76 11.67 -1.33
N ALA A 91 7.04 11.79 -1.66
CA ALA A 91 8.14 11.40 -0.78
C ALA A 91 8.12 12.16 0.56
N ASP A 92 7.71 13.43 0.53
CA ASP A 92 7.71 14.32 1.68
C ASP A 92 6.41 14.26 2.52
N THR A 93 5.30 13.86 1.92
CA THR A 93 3.97 13.84 2.58
C THR A 93 3.48 12.44 2.95
N CYS A 94 4.07 11.39 2.38
CA CYS A 94 3.65 10.01 2.57
C CYS A 94 4.73 9.14 3.22
N ARG A 95 4.28 8.05 3.83
CA ARG A 95 5.12 6.90 4.19
C ARG A 95 4.72 5.69 3.37
N PHE A 96 5.70 4.89 2.99
CA PHE A 96 5.54 3.63 2.27
C PHE A 96 5.75 2.44 3.19
N GLY A 97 5.06 1.34 2.94
CA GLY A 97 5.11 0.17 3.80
C GLY A 97 4.51 -1.06 3.16
N VAL A 98 4.31 -2.08 3.99
CA VAL A 98 3.64 -3.33 3.64
C VAL A 98 2.23 -3.30 4.18
N LEU A 99 1.26 -3.60 3.33
CA LEU A 99 -0.15 -3.66 3.68
C LEU A 99 -0.44 -4.91 4.52
N GLU A 100 -0.90 -4.68 5.75
CA GLU A 100 -1.58 -5.70 6.53
C GLU A 100 -3.09 -5.43 6.43
N MET A 101 -3.85 -6.41 5.94
CA MET A 101 -5.27 -6.23 5.65
C MET A 101 -6.07 -7.48 6.01
N ASN A 102 -7.17 -7.27 6.75
CA ASN A 102 -8.16 -8.30 7.03
C ASN A 102 -9.43 -8.02 6.23
N THR A 103 -9.99 -9.07 5.64
CA THR A 103 -11.21 -8.98 4.83
C THR A 103 -12.22 -10.04 5.22
N THR A 104 -13.50 -9.72 5.11
CA THR A 104 -14.60 -10.68 5.22
C THR A 104 -15.38 -10.75 3.92
N GLN A 105 -16.04 -11.89 3.68
CA GLN A 105 -16.92 -12.06 2.53
C GLN A 105 -18.38 -11.89 2.96
N GLU A 106 -19.04 -10.85 2.47
CA GLU A 106 -20.44 -10.55 2.74
C GLU A 106 -21.22 -10.56 1.41
N ASN A 107 -22.16 -11.49 1.22
CA ASN A 107 -23.05 -11.53 0.05
C ASN A 107 -22.34 -11.39 -1.32
N ASN A 108 -21.24 -12.14 -1.53
CA ASN A 108 -20.37 -12.09 -2.71
C ASN A 108 -19.55 -10.79 -2.89
N PHE A 109 -19.53 -9.92 -1.88
CA PHE A 109 -18.68 -8.74 -1.82
C PHE A 109 -17.53 -8.97 -0.82
N VAL A 110 -16.33 -8.51 -1.17
CA VAL A 110 -15.17 -8.52 -0.26
C VAL A 110 -15.16 -7.21 0.49
N ARG A 111 -15.38 -7.27 1.80
CA ARG A 111 -15.33 -6.11 2.70
C ARG A 111 -14.00 -6.05 3.42
N VAL A 112 -13.35 -4.90 3.41
CA VAL A 112 -12.18 -4.64 4.24
C VAL A 112 -12.64 -4.36 5.67
N THR A 113 -12.17 -5.14 6.63
CA THR A 113 -12.49 -4.96 8.05
C THR A 113 -11.37 -4.24 8.80
N GLU A 114 -10.13 -4.45 8.38
CA GLU A 114 -8.96 -3.75 8.90
C GLU A 114 -7.95 -3.55 7.78
N ALA A 115 -7.27 -2.40 7.76
CA ALA A 115 -6.12 -2.15 6.90
C ALA A 115 -5.13 -1.25 7.63
N ALA A 116 -3.86 -1.64 7.63
CA ALA A 116 -2.79 -0.90 8.28
C ALA A 116 -1.49 -0.99 7.47
N LEU A 117 -0.65 0.02 7.66
CA LEU A 117 0.69 0.05 7.12
C LEU A 117 1.68 -0.49 8.15
N THR A 118 2.46 -1.49 7.76
CA THR A 118 3.57 -2.04 8.53
C THR A 118 4.91 -1.72 7.84
N GLU A 119 6.03 -1.87 8.54
CA GLU A 119 7.38 -1.65 8.00
C GLU A 119 7.59 -0.28 7.31
N SER A 120 7.10 0.78 7.96
CA SER A 120 7.10 2.15 7.44
C SER A 120 8.49 2.69 7.06
N THR A 121 8.57 3.31 5.90
CA THR A 121 9.76 3.99 5.41
C THR A 121 9.44 5.22 4.55
N GLN A 122 10.45 6.08 4.36
CA GLN A 122 10.46 7.09 3.30
C GLN A 122 11.25 6.53 2.12
N LEU A 123 10.69 6.64 0.92
CA LEU A 123 11.37 6.23 -0.31
C LEU A 123 12.02 7.44 -1.00
N PRO A 124 13.19 7.27 -1.64
CA PRO A 124 13.79 8.32 -2.45
C PRO A 124 12.90 8.73 -3.62
N VAL A 125 13.01 9.99 -4.06
CA VAL A 125 12.22 10.54 -5.16
C VAL A 125 12.38 9.74 -6.44
N ASP A 126 13.60 9.36 -6.80
CA ASP A 126 13.87 8.59 -8.03
C ASP A 126 13.13 7.24 -8.04
N CYS A 127 13.09 6.56 -6.88
CA CYS A 127 12.38 5.29 -6.72
C CYS A 127 10.87 5.45 -6.98
N ILE A 128 10.31 6.57 -6.54
CA ILE A 128 8.90 6.93 -6.68
C ILE A 128 8.58 7.26 -8.14
N VAL A 129 9.42 8.06 -8.82
CA VAL A 129 9.28 8.39 -10.25
C VAL A 129 9.27 7.13 -11.11
N ASP A 130 10.19 6.21 -10.85
CA ASP A 130 10.36 5.01 -11.69
C ASP A 130 9.28 3.96 -11.48
N SER A 131 8.61 3.97 -10.32
CA SER A 131 7.75 2.86 -9.89
C SER A 131 6.25 3.17 -9.87
N LEU A 132 5.84 4.43 -9.67
CA LEU A 132 4.41 4.76 -9.58
C LEU A 132 3.74 4.85 -10.95
N ALA A 133 2.78 3.96 -11.18
CA ALA A 133 1.95 4.03 -12.37
C ALA A 133 0.98 5.22 -12.30
N VAL A 134 0.57 5.74 -13.47
CA VAL A 134 -0.40 6.85 -13.60
C VAL A 134 -1.68 6.63 -12.80
N LYS A 135 -2.17 5.37 -12.72
CA LYS A 135 -3.38 5.04 -11.95
C LYS A 135 -3.18 5.13 -10.44
N ASP A 136 -1.98 4.83 -9.94
CA ASP A 136 -1.68 4.96 -8.52
C ASP A 136 -1.64 6.45 -8.13
N TYR A 137 -1.14 7.34 -8.99
CA TYR A 137 -1.20 8.80 -8.74
C TYR A 137 -2.62 9.33 -8.48
N ALA A 138 -3.65 8.78 -9.14
CA ALA A 138 -5.03 9.19 -8.90
C ALA A 138 -5.51 8.79 -7.50
N ASN A 139 -5.22 7.56 -7.07
CA ASN A 139 -5.54 7.06 -5.73
C ASN A 139 -4.79 7.84 -4.65
N VAL A 140 -3.51 8.12 -4.89
CA VAL A 140 -2.68 8.95 -3.99
C VAL A 140 -3.25 10.36 -3.89
N SER A 141 -3.62 10.98 -5.01
CA SER A 141 -4.24 12.31 -5.01
C SER A 141 -5.53 12.33 -4.21
N HIS A 142 -6.34 11.26 -4.31
CA HIS A 142 -7.58 11.13 -3.54
C HIS A 142 -7.31 11.02 -2.03
N MET A 143 -6.37 10.16 -1.62
CA MET A 143 -5.94 10.04 -0.23
C MET A 143 -5.41 11.38 0.33
N LEU A 144 -4.58 12.09 -0.45
CA LEU A 144 -3.98 13.35 -0.01
C LEU A 144 -5.01 14.48 0.14
N GLY A 145 -6.05 14.50 -0.68
CA GLY A 145 -7.14 15.48 -0.64
C GLY A 145 -8.25 15.19 0.37
N LYS A 146 -8.21 14.05 1.07
CA LYS A 146 -9.20 13.68 2.08
C LYS A 146 -9.06 14.58 3.31
N VAL A 147 -10.16 15.20 3.75
CA VAL A 147 -10.24 16.06 4.94
C VAL A 147 -10.81 15.26 6.11
#